data_AF-A0AAW1TV46-F1
#
_entry.id   AF-A0AAW1TV46-F1
#
_cell.length_a   1.000
_cell.length_b   1.000
_cell.length_c   1.000
_cell.angle_alpha   90.00
_cell.angle_beta   90.00
_cell.angle_gamma   90.00
#
_symmetry.space_group_name_H-M   'P 1'
#
loop_
_entity.id
_entity.type
_entity.pdbx_description
1 polymer ?
#
loop_
_entity_poly.entity_id
_entity_poly.type
_entity_poly.pdbx_seq_one_letter_code
_entity_poly.pdbx_strand_id
1 'polypeptide(L)'
;MTNCMRPRGSEKRSENFLTMKWFINTTDINIPQNIADFLLLGSKFGIPTTNKRVRLWQFLTDVENNVLEVPCEQRDVVGAQVTNSLTNYMNKSHKRSSHLCKMFRNMITFLRTNSELYILQADKGGCCVGMTRE
;
A
#
# COMPACT_ATOMS: atom_id res chain seq x y z
N MET A 1 34.34 41.31 -17.75
CA MET A 1 34.26 41.01 -16.31
C MET A 1 33.08 40.06 -16.15
N THR A 2 33.17 38.78 -15.82
CA THR A 2 34.28 37.93 -15.35
C THR A 2 33.91 36.47 -15.70
N ASN A 3 34.92 35.68 -16.03
CA ASN A 3 34.89 34.25 -16.37
C ASN A 3 34.30 33.34 -15.28
N CYS A 4 33.99 32.10 -15.71
CA CYS A 4 34.33 30.80 -15.10
C CYS A 4 33.12 29.85 -15.15
N MET A 5 33.19 28.56 -15.44
CA MET A 5 34.17 27.61 -15.96
C MET A 5 33.36 26.29 -16.06
N ARG A 6 33.43 25.54 -17.16
CA ARG A 6 32.86 24.17 -17.19
C ARG A 6 33.68 23.26 -16.28
N PRO A 7 33.08 22.38 -15.46
CA PRO A 7 33.79 21.20 -14.99
C PRO A 7 33.92 20.22 -16.16
N ARG A 8 35.17 19.89 -16.52
CA ARG A 8 35.49 18.62 -17.17
C ARG A 8 35.60 17.58 -16.07
N GLY A 9 34.79 16.54 -16.14
CA GLY A 9 34.84 15.39 -15.26
C GLY A 9 34.07 14.27 -15.93
N SER A 10 34.81 13.34 -16.52
CA SER A 10 34.32 12.14 -17.17
C SER A 10 33.82 11.15 -16.13
N GLU A 11 32.50 10.99 -16.02
CA GLU A 11 31.94 9.78 -15.44
C GLU A 11 30.66 9.42 -16.19
N LYS A 12 30.73 8.30 -16.91
CA LYS A 12 29.68 7.79 -17.78
C LYS A 12 28.51 7.35 -16.90
N ARG A 13 27.61 8.29 -16.56
CA ARG A 13 26.29 7.93 -16.06
C ARG A 13 25.54 7.34 -17.26
N SER A 14 25.51 6.02 -17.35
CA SER A 14 24.74 5.31 -18.38
C SER A 14 23.29 5.78 -18.30
N GLU A 15 22.96 6.62 -19.25
CA GLU A 15 21.65 7.17 -19.49
C GLU A 15 20.70 6.05 -19.95
N ASN A 16 20.20 5.25 -19.00
CA ASN A 16 19.00 4.45 -19.20
C ASN A 16 17.78 5.40 -19.18
N PHE A 17 17.53 6.05 -20.31
CA PHE A 17 16.51 7.09 -20.53
C PHE A 17 15.18 6.56 -21.11
N LEU A 18 14.78 5.32 -20.81
CA LEU A 18 13.57 4.71 -21.40
C LEU A 18 12.58 4.07 -20.40
N THR A 19 12.55 4.56 -19.17
CA THR A 19 11.38 4.40 -18.31
C THR A 19 11.03 5.78 -17.80
N MET A 20 9.77 6.21 -17.91
CA MET A 20 9.31 7.31 -17.08
C MET A 20 9.65 6.91 -15.63
N LYS A 21 10.65 7.55 -15.02
CA LYS A 21 11.15 7.20 -13.69
C LYS A 21 10.14 7.66 -12.65
N TRP A 22 9.10 6.87 -12.45
CA TRP A 22 8.10 7.12 -11.42
C TRP A 22 8.70 6.91 -10.01
N PHE A 23 9.89 6.30 -9.92
CA PHE A 23 10.73 6.28 -8.73
C PHE A 23 12.15 6.76 -9.06
N ILE A 24 12.65 7.74 -8.31
CA ILE A 24 14.00 8.29 -8.44
C ILE A 24 14.74 8.08 -7.13
N ASN A 25 15.78 7.25 -7.15
CA ASN A 25 16.66 7.08 -6.00
C ASN A 25 17.85 8.03 -6.11
N THR A 26 18.02 8.93 -5.14
CA THR A 26 19.17 9.83 -5.04
C THR A 26 20.16 9.40 -3.95
N THR A 27 19.93 8.24 -3.32
CA THR A 27 20.80 7.67 -2.29
C THR A 27 21.75 6.62 -2.87
N ASP A 28 22.81 6.30 -2.13
CA ASP A 28 23.71 5.18 -2.46
C ASP A 28 23.15 3.81 -2.03
N ILE A 29 21.97 3.79 -1.42
CA ILE A 29 21.32 2.56 -0.94
C ILE A 29 20.70 1.85 -2.15
N ASN A 30 21.02 0.57 -2.31
CA ASN A 30 20.41 -0.24 -3.35
C ASN A 30 18.97 -0.61 -2.94
N ILE A 31 17.99 -0.03 -3.64
CA ILE A 31 16.56 -0.28 -3.40
C ILE A 31 16.10 -1.43 -4.32
N PRO A 32 15.68 -2.58 -3.76
CA PRO A 32 15.16 -3.69 -4.54
C PRO A 32 13.98 -3.29 -5.42
N GLN A 33 13.92 -3.84 -6.65
CA GLN A 33 12.89 -3.49 -7.63
C GLN A 33 11.46 -3.70 -7.10
N ASN A 34 11.22 -4.79 -6.37
CA ASN A 34 9.91 -5.08 -5.79
C ASN A 34 9.45 -4.02 -4.76
N ILE A 35 10.39 -3.31 -4.14
CA ILE A 35 10.10 -2.21 -3.21
C ILE A 35 9.82 -0.95 -4.01
N ALA A 36 10.65 -0.64 -5.01
CA ALA A 36 10.42 0.47 -5.92
C ALA A 36 9.03 0.36 -6.57
N ASP A 37 8.69 -0.80 -7.13
CA ASP A 37 7.38 -1.10 -7.75
C ASP A 37 6.22 -0.89 -6.77
N PHE A 38 6.41 -1.24 -5.50
CA PHE A 38 5.38 -1.01 -4.49
C PHE A 38 5.22 0.47 -4.16
N LEU A 39 6.32 1.22 -4.08
CA LEU A 39 6.31 2.66 -3.86
C LEU A 39 5.66 3.43 -5.03
N LEU A 40 5.69 2.87 -6.24
CA LEU A 40 4.99 3.42 -7.41
C LEU A 40 3.47 3.43 -7.27
N LEU A 41 2.90 2.57 -6.43
CA LEU A 41 1.46 2.56 -6.18
C LEU A 41 0.98 3.86 -5.51
N GLY A 42 1.90 4.59 -4.86
CA GLY A 42 1.66 5.89 -4.27
C GLY A 42 1.02 5.84 -2.89
N SER A 43 1.02 6.99 -2.22
CA SER A 43 0.56 7.13 -0.82
C SER A 43 -0.93 6.85 -0.63
N LYS A 44 -1.74 7.01 -1.69
CA LYS A 44 -3.19 6.78 -1.67
C LYS A 44 -3.58 5.32 -1.95
N PHE A 45 -2.62 4.44 -2.23
CA PHE A 45 -2.93 3.04 -2.51
C PHE A 45 -3.42 2.32 -1.26
N GLY A 46 -4.67 1.86 -1.30
CA GLY A 46 -5.28 1.11 -0.21
C GLY A 46 -4.77 -0.33 -0.18
N ILE A 47 -4.04 -0.69 0.88
CA ILE A 47 -3.63 -2.08 1.09
C ILE A 47 -4.73 -2.80 1.87
N PRO A 48 -5.17 -4.00 1.42
CA PRO A 48 -6.13 -4.78 2.18
C PRO A 48 -5.58 -5.05 3.58
N THR A 49 -6.20 -4.45 4.59
CA THR A 49 -5.72 -4.53 5.97
C THR A 49 -5.77 -5.97 6.44
N THR A 50 -4.63 -6.52 6.87
CA THR A 50 -4.55 -7.91 7.34
C THR A 50 -5.25 -8.15 8.68
N ASN A 51 -5.75 -7.09 9.33
CA ASN A 51 -6.15 -7.13 10.73
C ASN A 51 -7.53 -6.55 11.05
N LYS A 52 -8.40 -6.35 10.06
CA LYS A 52 -9.81 -6.10 10.36
C LYS A 52 -10.53 -7.44 10.37
N ARG A 53 -10.38 -8.19 11.48
CA ARG A 53 -11.45 -9.14 11.83
C ARG A 53 -12.71 -8.30 11.89
N VAL A 54 -13.74 -8.66 11.12
CA VAL A 54 -15.06 -8.07 11.31
C VAL A 54 -15.36 -8.16 12.80
N ARG A 55 -15.69 -7.03 13.43
CA ARG A 55 -16.10 -7.03 14.84
C ARG A 55 -17.43 -7.74 14.91
N LEU A 56 -17.37 -9.07 15.03
CA LEU A 56 -18.52 -9.95 14.85
C LEU A 56 -19.69 -9.52 15.73
N TRP A 57 -19.41 -9.20 17.00
CA TRP A 57 -20.41 -8.71 17.95
C TRP A 57 -21.08 -7.41 17.50
N GLN A 58 -20.29 -6.47 16.97
CA GLN A 58 -20.81 -5.19 16.50
C GLN A 58 -21.65 -5.40 15.23
N PHE A 59 -21.16 -6.22 14.30
CA PHE A 59 -21.91 -6.61 13.11
C PHE A 59 -23.24 -7.33 13.46
N LEU A 60 -23.22 -8.26 14.42
CA LEU A 60 -24.43 -8.96 14.86
C LEU A 60 -25.42 -8.00 15.51
N THR A 61 -24.95 -7.10 16.38
CA THR A 61 -25.80 -6.06 17.00
C THR A 61 -26.44 -5.16 15.94
N ASP A 62 -25.65 -4.73 14.95
CA ASP A 62 -26.14 -3.90 13.86
C ASP A 62 -27.18 -4.66 13.04
N VAL A 63 -26.92 -5.92 12.70
CA VAL A 63 -27.88 -6.78 11.98
C VAL A 63 -29.18 -6.95 12.76
N GLU A 64 -29.10 -7.28 14.05
CA GLU A 64 -30.28 -7.46 14.90
C GLU A 64 -31.14 -6.21 14.94
N ASN A 65 -30.51 -5.03 15.13
CA ASN A 65 -31.21 -3.75 15.10
C ASN A 65 -31.88 -3.48 13.75
N ASN A 66 -31.19 -3.74 12.64
CA ASN A 66 -31.73 -3.51 11.29
C ASN A 66 -32.83 -4.52 10.92
N VAL A 67 -32.75 -5.77 11.38
CA VAL A 67 -33.79 -6.79 11.12
C VAL A 67 -35.11 -6.41 11.80
N LEU A 68 -35.07 -5.69 12.93
CA LEU A 68 -36.29 -5.19 13.57
C LEU A 68 -37.04 -4.15 12.72
N GLU A 69 -36.35 -3.43 11.83
CA GLU A 69 -36.95 -2.45 10.91
C GLU A 69 -37.59 -3.11 9.67
N VAL A 70 -37.28 -4.39 9.41
CA VAL A 70 -37.87 -5.17 8.31
C VAL A 70 -39.30 -5.62 8.68
N PRO A 71 -40.26 -5.66 7.72
CA PRO A 71 -41.60 -6.21 7.95
C PRO A 71 -41.56 -7.63 8.51
N CYS A 72 -42.43 -7.94 9.50
CA CYS A 72 -42.44 -9.23 10.22
C CYS A 72 -42.38 -10.45 9.29
N GLU A 73 -43.10 -10.42 8.17
CA GLU A 73 -43.17 -11.53 7.20
C GLU A 73 -41.82 -11.84 6.53
N GLN A 74 -40.89 -10.88 6.50
CA GLN A 74 -39.59 -11.01 5.84
C GLN A 74 -38.43 -11.16 6.82
N ARG A 75 -38.66 -10.95 8.12
CA ARG A 75 -37.59 -10.98 9.15
C ARG A 75 -36.85 -12.30 9.17
N ASP A 76 -37.59 -13.41 9.14
CA ASP A 76 -37.00 -14.76 9.18
C ASP A 76 -36.15 -15.03 7.93
N VAL A 77 -36.62 -14.57 6.76
CA VAL A 77 -35.90 -14.72 5.49
C VAL A 77 -34.60 -13.91 5.50
N VAL A 78 -34.66 -12.65 5.93
CA VAL A 78 -33.48 -11.78 6.03
C VAL A 78 -32.50 -12.32 7.07
N GLY A 79 -32.99 -12.75 8.24
CA GLY A 79 -32.17 -13.35 9.30
C GLY A 79 -31.45 -14.62 8.82
N ALA A 80 -32.14 -15.49 8.09
CA ALA A 80 -31.54 -16.68 7.48
C ALA A 80 -30.48 -16.32 6.43
N GLN A 81 -30.73 -15.33 5.57
CA GLN A 81 -29.77 -14.87 4.55
C GLN A 81 -28.49 -14.29 5.18
N VAL A 82 -28.63 -13.46 6.21
CA VAL A 82 -27.48 -12.88 6.92
C VAL A 82 -26.70 -13.99 7.65
N THR A 83 -27.38 -14.91 8.33
CA THR A 83 -26.74 -16.03 9.01
C THR A 83 -25.97 -16.92 8.04
N ASN A 84 -26.56 -17.25 6.89
CA ASN A 84 -25.90 -18.04 5.84
C ASN A 84 -24.68 -17.31 5.28
N SER A 85 -24.80 -16.01 5.00
CA SER A 85 -23.70 -15.18 4.48
C SER A 85 -22.54 -15.10 5.46
N LEU A 86 -22.86 -14.91 6.75
CA LEU A 86 -21.88 -14.85 7.83
C LEU A 86 -21.19 -16.20 8.07
N THR A 87 -21.97 -17.28 8.10
CA THR A 87 -21.45 -18.65 8.24
C THR A 87 -20.51 -18.99 7.10
N ASN A 88 -20.88 -18.67 5.87
CA ASN A 88 -20.03 -18.84 4.70
C ASN A 88 -18.75 -17.99 4.79
N TYR A 89 -18.85 -16.74 5.24
CA TYR A 89 -17.68 -15.88 5.44
C TYR A 89 -16.72 -16.46 6.50
N MET A 90 -17.24 -16.99 7.60
CA MET A 90 -16.45 -17.56 8.69
C MET A 90 -15.79 -18.89 8.31
N ASN A 91 -16.49 -19.73 7.55
CA ASN A 91 -16.01 -21.05 7.11
C ASN A 91 -15.07 -20.98 5.89
N LYS A 92 -15.13 -19.89 5.11
CA LYS A 92 -14.25 -19.73 3.95
C LYS A 92 -12.82 -19.44 4.42
N SER A 93 -11.88 -20.27 3.97
CA SER A 93 -10.44 -19.99 4.13
C SER A 93 -10.06 -18.81 3.24
N HIS A 94 -10.13 -17.59 3.80
CA HIS A 94 -9.62 -16.40 3.13
C HIS A 94 -8.09 -16.52 3.09
N LYS A 95 -7.49 -16.55 1.89
CA LYS A 95 -6.02 -16.49 1.74
C LYS A 95 -5.53 -15.23 2.44
N ARG A 96 -4.97 -15.40 3.65
CA ARG A 96 -4.63 -14.31 4.58
C ARG A 96 -3.53 -13.36 4.09
N SER A 97 -2.79 -13.74 3.05
CA SER A 97 -1.77 -12.88 2.46
C SER A 97 -2.00 -12.73 0.97
N SER A 98 -2.56 -11.60 0.56
CA SER A 98 -2.37 -11.15 -0.80
C SER A 98 -0.87 -10.93 -1.03
N HIS A 99 -0.41 -11.11 -2.26
CA HIS A 99 0.97 -10.80 -2.66
C HIS A 99 1.37 -9.38 -2.24
N LEU A 100 0.43 -8.43 -2.38
CA LEU A 100 0.57 -7.03 -1.94
C LEU A 100 0.85 -6.90 -0.43
N CYS A 101 0.20 -7.69 0.43
CA CYS A 101 0.49 -7.66 1.87
C CYS A 101 1.91 -8.14 2.18
N LYS A 102 2.46 -9.08 1.40
CA LYS A 102 3.85 -9.52 1.55
C LYS A 102 4.81 -8.44 1.07
N MET A 103 4.57 -7.83 -0.09
CA MET A 103 5.36 -6.71 -0.59
C MET A 103 5.39 -5.54 0.38
N PHE A 104 4.23 -5.17 0.94
CA PHE A 104 4.13 -4.12 1.94
C PHE A 104 4.96 -4.41 3.18
N ARG A 105 4.86 -5.62 3.73
CA ARG A 105 5.67 -6.02 4.90
C ARG A 105 7.16 -5.95 4.59
N ASN A 106 7.58 -6.44 3.44
CA ASN A 106 8.97 -6.39 3.00
C ASN A 106 9.46 -4.94 2.84
N MET A 107 8.66 -4.07 2.24
CA MET A 107 8.93 -2.63 2.13
C MET A 107 9.09 -2.00 3.51
N ILE A 108 8.15 -2.22 4.43
CA ILE A 108 8.22 -1.66 5.78
C ILE A 108 9.46 -2.15 6.53
N THR A 109 9.80 -3.43 6.42
CA THR A 109 11.04 -3.97 7.02
C THR A 109 12.26 -3.30 6.42
N PHE A 110 12.34 -3.17 5.09
CA PHE A 110 13.46 -2.53 4.41
C PHE A 110 13.64 -1.07 4.83
N LEU A 111 12.57 -0.28 4.88
CA LEU A 111 12.61 1.12 5.31
C LEU A 111 12.99 1.25 6.79
N ARG A 112 12.65 0.27 7.63
CA ARG A 112 13.09 0.25 9.03
C ARG A 112 14.56 -0.10 9.19
N THR A 113 15.09 -0.98 8.34
CA THR A 113 16.51 -1.35 8.34
C THR A 113 17.40 -0.21 7.82
N ASN A 114 16.90 0.57 6.86
CA ASN A 114 17.61 1.71 6.26
C ASN A 114 16.96 3.01 6.74
N SER A 115 17.11 3.34 8.03
CA SER A 115 16.42 4.46 8.69
C SER A 115 16.80 5.85 8.16
N GLU A 116 17.94 5.95 7.50
CA GLU A 116 18.46 7.11 6.81
C GLU A 116 17.75 7.39 5.47
N LEU A 117 17.03 6.40 4.92
CA LEU A 117 16.30 6.51 3.67
C LEU A 117 14.90 7.10 3.88
N TYR A 118 14.66 8.25 3.29
CA TYR A 118 13.36 8.92 3.27
C TYR A 118 12.72 8.79 1.89
N ILE A 119 11.48 8.33 1.85
CA ILE A 119 10.67 8.32 0.64
C ILE A 119 9.77 9.55 0.64
N LEU A 120 9.98 10.43 -0.33
CA LEU A 120 9.19 11.63 -0.55
C LEU A 120 8.34 11.52 -1.80
N GLN A 121 7.22 12.24 -1.80
CA GLN A 121 6.47 12.50 -3.03
C GLN A 121 7.04 13.77 -3.69
N ALA A 122 7.33 13.70 -4.98
CA ALA A 122 7.75 14.88 -5.72
C ALA A 122 6.59 15.87 -5.87
N ASP A 123 6.91 17.17 -5.77
CA ASP A 123 5.95 18.27 -5.92
C ASP A 123 5.29 18.28 -7.31
N LYS A 124 6.03 17.85 -8.34
CA LYS A 124 5.57 17.79 -9.74
C LYS A 124 5.86 16.42 -10.33
N GLY A 125 4.92 15.87 -11.10
CA GLY A 125 5.13 14.67 -11.91
C GLY A 125 4.74 13.34 -11.27
N GLY A 126 4.15 13.33 -10.07
CA GLY A 126 3.58 12.11 -9.46
C GLY A 126 4.58 11.01 -9.17
N CYS A 127 5.88 11.33 -9.13
CA CYS A 127 6.94 10.38 -8.84
C CYS A 127 7.31 10.37 -7.34
N CYS A 128 7.89 9.25 -6.91
CA CYS A 128 8.44 9.07 -5.57
C CYS A 128 9.96 9.22 -5.62
N VAL A 129 10.54 9.93 -4.66
CA VAL A 129 11.99 10.18 -4.57
C VAL A 129 12.53 9.57 -3.27
N GLY A 130 13.57 8.75 -3.37
CA GLY A 130 14.32 8.25 -2.22
C GLY A 130 15.52 9.16 -1.95
N MET A 131 15.61 9.74 -0.76
CA MET A 131 16.70 10.64 -0.34
C MET A 131 17.29 10.22 1.00
N THR A 132 18.55 10.59 1.26
CA THR A 132 19.21 10.36 2.55
C THR A 132 19.00 11.57 3.44
N ARG A 133 18.82 11.36 4.73
CA ARG A 133 18.85 12.45 5.70
C ARG A 133 20.29 12.92 5.88
N GLU A 134 20.55 14.19 5.56
CA GLU A 134 21.80 14.88 5.94
C GLU A 134 21.97 14.98 7.46
#